data_AF-A0A1M5CBT5-F1
#
_entry.id   AF-A0A1M5CBT5-F1
#
_cell.length_a   1.000
_cell.length_b   1.000
_cell.length_c   1.000
_cell.angle_alpha   90.00
_cell.angle_beta   90.00
_cell.angle_gamma   90.00
#
_symmetry.space_group_name_H-M   'P 1'
#
loop_
_entity.id
_entity.type
_entity.pdbx_description
1 polymer ?
#
loop_
_entity_poly.entity_id
_entity_poly.type
_entity_poly.pdbx_seq_one_letter_code
_entity_poly.pdbx_strand_id
1 'polypeptide(L)'
;MSAEVQESGGKRGKSRQKKISVRVDFTPMVDMNMLLITFFMLCTTLNIPQTMEISMPSNDKDITEDQKSMVKASQAITLLLGGDNKLYYYEGEPNYKDYSSLKQTSYAASGVRDVLLRKNAVAVNKVRALKQQKLDLVITDDEFKKKVSEIKSAKDTPTVIIKATDDASYENLVDVLDEMQICNIGKYVITDIAEGDEFLMKNFDVKGELSKKIAE
;
A
#
# COMPACT_ATOMS: atom_id res chain seq x y z
N MET A 1 96.94 -60.70 18.68
CA MET A 1 97.27 -59.67 19.69
C MET A 1 96.98 -58.34 19.03
N SER A 2 96.07 -57.45 19.45
CA SER A 2 95.16 -57.37 20.59
C SER A 2 94.07 -56.37 20.18
N ALA A 3 92.80 -56.74 20.34
CA ALA A 3 91.83 -56.07 21.21
C ALA A 3 91.26 -54.75 20.66
N GLU A 4 90.08 -54.89 20.06
CA GLU A 4 89.05 -53.85 19.90
C GLU A 4 88.57 -53.42 21.30
N VAL A 5 88.60 -52.11 21.58
CA VAL A 5 87.98 -51.54 22.78
C VAL A 5 86.67 -50.90 22.37
N GLN A 6 85.58 -51.51 22.82
CA GLN A 6 84.25 -50.95 22.81
C GLN A 6 84.05 -50.23 24.15
N GLU A 7 83.93 -48.91 24.15
CA GLU A 7 83.45 -48.16 25.30
C GLU A 7 82.08 -47.54 25.02
N SER A 8 81.12 -47.94 25.85
CA SER A 8 79.77 -47.41 25.89
C SER A 8 79.76 -46.05 26.60
N GLY A 9 79.19 -45.02 25.99
CA GLY A 9 78.98 -43.70 26.62
C GLY A 9 77.75 -43.01 26.03
N GLY A 10 76.69 -42.88 26.84
CA GLY A 10 75.33 -42.58 26.37
C GLY A 10 74.94 -41.10 26.24
N LYS A 11 73.83 -40.93 25.49
CA LYS A 11 72.77 -39.88 25.56
C LYS A 11 73.17 -38.40 25.58
N ARG A 12 72.77 -37.68 24.52
CA ARG A 12 71.57 -36.81 24.51
C ARG A 12 71.35 -36.18 23.13
N GLY A 13 70.53 -36.82 22.30
CA GLY A 13 69.90 -36.13 21.18
C GLY A 13 68.99 -35.05 21.75
N LYS A 14 69.36 -33.78 21.57
CA LYS A 14 68.56 -32.62 21.94
C LYS A 14 67.28 -32.67 21.09
N SER A 15 66.18 -33.18 21.65
CA SER A 15 64.90 -33.21 20.96
C SER A 15 64.51 -31.76 20.68
N ARG A 16 64.57 -31.38 19.40
CA ARG A 16 64.22 -30.03 18.96
C ARG A 16 62.71 -29.92 19.11
N GLN A 17 62.25 -29.33 20.21
CA GLN A 17 60.84 -29.13 20.49
C GLN A 17 60.22 -28.35 19.33
N LYS A 18 59.32 -28.99 18.57
CA LYS A 18 58.67 -28.38 17.41
C LYS A 18 57.83 -27.21 17.91
N LYS A 19 58.23 -25.98 17.57
CA LYS A 19 57.41 -24.79 17.79
C LYS A 19 56.23 -24.83 16.82
N ILE A 20 55.04 -25.16 17.32
CA ILE A 20 53.81 -25.06 16.55
C ILE A 20 53.46 -23.58 16.47
N SER A 21 53.51 -22.98 15.28
CA SER A 21 53.03 -21.61 15.07
C SER A 21 51.51 -21.62 15.10
N VAL A 22 50.92 -21.19 16.21
CA VAL A 22 49.47 -21.00 16.33
C VAL A 22 49.13 -19.69 15.63
N ARG A 23 48.68 -19.76 14.37
CA ARG A 23 48.03 -18.62 13.72
C ARG A 23 46.56 -18.68 14.09
N VAL A 24 46.06 -17.60 14.70
CA VAL A 24 44.65 -17.47 15.06
C VAL A 24 43.86 -17.19 13.78
N ASP A 25 42.93 -18.08 13.46
CA ASP A 25 42.03 -17.89 12.34
C ASP A 25 40.85 -17.03 12.78
N PHE A 26 40.72 -15.85 12.18
CA PHE A 26 39.62 -14.92 12.42
C PHE A 26 38.43 -15.15 11.48
N THR A 27 38.52 -16.12 10.55
CA THR A 27 37.45 -16.46 9.60
C THR A 27 36.08 -16.66 10.28
N PRO A 28 35.97 -17.35 11.44
CA PRO A 28 34.70 -17.46 12.15
C PRO A 28 34.19 -16.11 12.70
N MET A 29 35.08 -15.19 13.03
CA MET A 29 34.75 -13.88 13.60
C MET A 29 34.34 -12.87 12.50
N VAL A 30 34.94 -12.97 11.32
CA VAL A 30 34.61 -12.15 10.15
C VAL A 30 33.25 -12.55 9.58
N ASP A 31 32.95 -13.85 9.52
CA ASP A 31 31.68 -14.35 8.99
C ASP A 31 30.48 -13.90 9.85
N MET A 32 30.62 -13.93 11.19
CA MET A 32 29.59 -13.41 12.10
C MET A 32 29.31 -11.91 11.88
N ASN A 33 30.35 -11.11 11.61
CA ASN A 33 30.19 -9.68 11.32
C ASN A 33 29.60 -9.42 9.93
N MET A 34 29.97 -10.21 8.93
CA MET A 34 29.39 -10.14 7.58
C MET A 34 27.89 -10.48 7.62
N LEU A 35 27.51 -11.49 8.38
CA LEU A 35 26.10 -11.87 8.57
C LEU A 35 25.31 -10.76 9.28
N LEU A 36 25.89 -10.10 10.28
CA LEU A 36 25.25 -8.99 10.99
C LEU A 36 25.05 -7.77 10.09
N ILE A 37 26.07 -7.37 9.31
CA ILE A 37 25.95 -6.20 8.42
C ILE A 37 24.93 -6.48 7.31
N THR A 38 24.92 -7.69 6.75
CA THR A 38 23.93 -8.08 5.73
C THR A 38 22.52 -8.18 6.31
N PHE A 39 22.35 -8.72 7.53
CA PHE A 39 21.05 -8.73 8.22
C PHE A 39 20.56 -7.32 8.54
N PHE A 40 21.40 -6.44 9.08
CA PHE A 40 21.01 -5.06 9.36
C PHE A 40 20.70 -4.28 8.09
N MET A 41 21.48 -4.46 7.01
CA MET A 41 21.21 -3.81 5.72
C MET A 41 19.94 -4.36 5.04
N LEU A 42 19.65 -5.65 5.19
CA LEU A 42 18.40 -6.23 4.71
C LEU A 42 17.20 -5.72 5.52
N CYS A 43 17.31 -5.70 6.85
CA CYS A 43 16.28 -5.16 7.74
C CYS A 43 16.01 -3.66 7.49
N THR A 44 17.02 -2.86 7.13
CA THR A 44 16.80 -1.46 6.75
C THR A 44 16.07 -1.32 5.41
N THR A 45 16.29 -2.22 4.44
CA THR A 45 15.53 -2.18 3.17
C THR A 45 14.06 -2.57 3.33
N LEU A 46 13.74 -3.51 4.22
CA LEU A 46 12.36 -3.90 4.52
C LEU A 46 11.62 -2.84 5.35
N ASN A 47 12.35 -2.01 6.09
CA ASN A 47 11.79 -0.96 6.94
C ASN A 47 11.79 0.42 6.26
N ILE A 48 12.08 0.49 4.95
CA ILE A 48 11.73 1.69 4.17
C ILE A 48 10.21 1.73 4.16
N PRO A 49 9.57 2.72 4.80
CA PRO A 49 8.13 2.83 4.75
C PRO A 49 7.75 2.99 3.28
N GLN A 50 6.99 2.03 2.73
CA GLN A 50 6.29 2.24 1.47
C GLN A 50 5.14 3.21 1.78
N THR A 51 5.48 4.49 1.94
CA THR A 51 4.50 5.53 2.15
C THR A 51 3.66 5.61 0.88
N MET A 52 2.40 5.17 0.97
CA MET A 52 1.42 5.62 0.00
C MET A 52 1.33 7.13 0.16
N GLU A 53 1.79 7.87 -0.84
CA GLU A 53 1.68 9.32 -0.87
C GLU A 53 0.19 9.66 -0.87
N ILE A 54 -0.34 9.95 0.32
CA ILE A 54 -1.65 10.56 0.48
C ILE A 54 -1.48 11.94 -0.13
N SER A 55 -1.75 12.05 -1.43
CA SER A 55 -1.91 13.34 -2.09
C SER A 55 -3.20 13.94 -1.59
N MET A 56 -3.14 14.51 -0.39
CA MET A 56 -4.19 15.35 0.14
C MET A 56 -4.36 16.49 -0.89
N PRO A 57 -5.54 16.64 -1.51
CA PRO A 57 -5.71 17.57 -2.62
C PRO A 57 -5.36 18.98 -2.13
N SER A 58 -4.21 19.47 -2.59
CA SER A 58 -3.71 20.78 -2.21
C SER A 58 -4.66 21.85 -2.77
N ASN A 59 -4.96 22.86 -1.97
CA ASN A 59 -5.69 24.04 -2.40
C ASN A 59 -4.86 24.79 -3.45
N ASP A 60 -5.05 24.45 -4.72
CA ASP A 60 -4.53 25.23 -5.84
C ASP A 60 -5.17 26.61 -5.84
N LYS A 61 -4.41 27.67 -6.12
CA LYS A 61 -4.81 29.05 -5.83
C LYS A 61 -5.60 29.77 -6.93
N ASP A 62 -5.89 29.11 -8.06
CA ASP A 62 -6.33 29.81 -9.29
C ASP A 62 -7.76 29.48 -9.79
N ILE A 63 -8.66 29.08 -8.90
CA ILE A 63 -10.10 28.91 -9.23
C ILE A 63 -10.92 29.46 -8.07
N THR A 64 -12.02 30.17 -8.31
CA THR A 64 -12.89 30.71 -7.25
C THR A 64 -13.34 29.56 -6.34
N GLU A 65 -13.31 29.75 -5.01
CA GLU A 65 -13.56 28.69 -4.01
C GLU A 65 -14.87 27.92 -4.25
N ASP A 66 -15.91 28.61 -4.73
CA ASP A 66 -17.21 28.00 -5.06
C ASP A 66 -17.12 27.03 -6.25
N GLN A 67 -16.37 27.40 -7.30
CA GLN A 67 -16.16 26.53 -8.47
C GLN A 67 -15.23 25.35 -8.14
N LYS A 68 -14.26 25.54 -7.23
CA LYS A 68 -13.45 24.42 -6.71
C LYS A 68 -14.30 23.44 -5.94
N SER A 69 -15.19 23.92 -5.08
CA SER A 69 -16.04 23.05 -4.27
C SER A 69 -16.95 22.20 -5.16
N MET A 70 -17.56 22.80 -6.18
CA MET A 70 -18.44 22.09 -7.13
C MET A 70 -17.70 21.06 -8.00
N VAL A 71 -16.50 21.38 -8.50
CA VAL A 71 -15.69 20.44 -9.29
C VAL A 71 -15.11 19.33 -8.41
N LYS A 72 -14.67 19.65 -7.18
CA LYS A 72 -14.23 18.67 -6.18
C LYS A 72 -15.37 17.73 -5.78
N ALA A 73 -16.60 18.25 -5.62
CA ALA A 73 -17.78 17.43 -5.35
C ALA A 73 -18.09 16.51 -6.53
N SER A 74 -18.16 17.02 -7.76
CA SER A 74 -18.47 16.18 -8.93
C SER A 74 -17.45 15.06 -9.18
N GLN A 75 -16.20 15.23 -8.72
CA GLN A 75 -15.13 14.25 -8.83
C GLN A 75 -15.01 13.36 -7.58
N ALA A 76 -15.78 13.64 -6.52
CA ALA A 76 -15.75 12.87 -5.29
C ALA A 76 -16.70 11.67 -5.36
N ILE A 77 -16.22 10.54 -4.88
CA ILE A 77 -17.02 9.33 -4.64
C ILE A 77 -16.87 9.00 -3.17
N THR A 78 -17.99 8.91 -2.45
CA THR A 78 -17.98 8.47 -1.06
C THR A 78 -18.41 7.01 -1.00
N LEU A 79 -17.58 6.18 -0.39
CA LEU A 79 -17.86 4.78 -0.08
C LEU A 79 -18.20 4.70 1.41
N LEU A 80 -19.38 4.16 1.72
CA LEU A 80 -19.82 3.87 3.07
C LEU A 80 -19.76 2.36 3.28
N LEU A 81 -18.86 1.92 4.15
CA LEU A 81 -18.72 0.52 4.54
C LEU A 81 -19.64 0.29 5.74
N GLY A 82 -20.69 -0.51 5.54
CA GLY A 82 -21.61 -0.90 6.59
C GLY A 82 -21.28 -2.28 7.16
N GLY A 83 -22.02 -2.67 8.20
CA GLY A 83 -22.05 -4.04 8.69
C GLY A 83 -22.60 -5.04 7.68
N ASP A 84 -22.51 -6.33 8.00
CA ASP A 84 -23.02 -7.45 7.19
C ASP A 84 -22.47 -7.50 5.75
N ASN A 85 -21.23 -7.06 5.55
CA ASN A 85 -20.59 -7.03 4.24
C ASN A 85 -21.34 -6.19 3.19
N LYS A 86 -22.04 -5.14 3.64
CA LYS A 86 -22.72 -4.19 2.78
C LYS A 86 -21.80 -3.02 2.44
N LEU A 87 -21.77 -2.67 1.16
CA LEU A 87 -21.04 -1.50 0.67
C LEU A 87 -22.02 -0.57 -0.02
N TYR A 88 -22.06 0.67 0.42
CA TYR A 88 -22.85 1.72 -0.20
C TYR A 88 -21.96 2.79 -0.80
N TYR A 89 -22.47 3.47 -1.81
CA TYR A 89 -21.76 4.60 -2.39
C TYR A 89 -22.72 5.66 -2.91
N TYR A 90 -22.23 6.89 -2.94
CA TYR A 90 -22.84 8.00 -3.65
C TYR A 90 -21.77 8.84 -4.32
N GLU A 91 -22.18 9.60 -5.33
CA GLU A 91 -21.31 10.49 -6.10
C GLU A 91 -21.68 11.94 -5.77
N GLY A 92 -20.70 12.79 -5.51
CA GLY A 92 -20.97 14.19 -5.17
C GLY A 92 -21.47 14.41 -3.74
N GLU A 93 -22.34 15.41 -3.58
CA GLU A 93 -22.88 15.77 -2.28
C GLU A 93 -24.01 14.82 -1.85
N PRO A 94 -24.04 14.37 -0.59
CA PRO A 94 -25.09 13.50 -0.10
C PRO A 94 -26.44 14.22 -0.10
N ASN A 95 -27.44 13.62 -0.74
CA ASN A 95 -28.81 14.09 -0.66
C ASN A 95 -29.58 13.30 0.40
N TYR A 96 -29.56 13.80 1.64
CA TYR A 96 -30.22 13.15 2.79
C TYR A 96 -31.74 13.04 2.69
N LYS A 97 -32.36 13.79 1.78
CA LYS A 97 -33.82 13.75 1.56
C LYS A 97 -34.22 12.64 0.58
N ASP A 98 -33.35 12.31 -0.36
CA ASP A 98 -33.60 11.31 -1.39
C ASP A 98 -32.72 10.08 -1.18
N TYR A 99 -33.32 9.01 -0.66
CA TYR A 99 -32.64 7.75 -0.38
C TYR A 99 -32.12 7.06 -1.66
N SER A 100 -32.64 7.42 -2.85
CA SER A 100 -32.19 6.85 -4.12
C SER A 100 -30.81 7.33 -4.57
N SER A 101 -30.31 8.40 -3.94
CA SER A 101 -28.95 8.90 -4.14
C SER A 101 -27.88 7.91 -3.66
N LEU A 102 -28.21 7.11 -2.64
CA LEU A 102 -27.37 6.03 -2.14
C LEU A 102 -27.58 4.78 -2.99
N LYS A 103 -26.48 4.21 -3.47
CA LYS A 103 -26.49 2.96 -4.23
C LYS A 103 -25.76 1.89 -3.44
N GLN A 104 -26.34 0.70 -3.39
CA GLN A 104 -25.67 -0.47 -2.82
C GLN A 104 -24.83 -1.16 -3.90
N THR A 105 -23.64 -1.60 -3.53
CA THR A 105 -22.73 -2.38 -4.35
C THR A 105 -22.11 -3.51 -3.53
N SER A 106 -21.24 -4.31 -4.14
CA SER A 106 -20.50 -5.39 -3.49
C SER A 106 -18.99 -5.17 -3.62
N TYR A 107 -18.23 -5.82 -2.73
CA TYR A 107 -16.76 -5.86 -2.76
C TYR A 107 -16.21 -6.70 -3.93
N ALA A 108 -17.08 -7.38 -4.69
CA ALA A 108 -16.66 -8.17 -5.84
C ALA A 108 -16.19 -7.30 -7.01
N ALA A 109 -15.40 -7.89 -7.91
CA ALA A 109 -14.89 -7.23 -9.10
C ALA A 109 -15.98 -6.69 -10.06
N SER A 110 -17.21 -7.17 -9.99
CA SER A 110 -18.36 -6.65 -10.76
C SER A 110 -19.11 -5.53 -10.05
N GLY A 111 -18.79 -5.26 -8.79
CA GLY A 111 -19.44 -4.26 -7.95
C GLY A 111 -18.63 -2.96 -7.91
N VAL A 112 -17.92 -2.74 -6.80
CA VAL A 112 -17.19 -1.50 -6.54
C VAL A 112 -16.14 -1.19 -7.62
N ARG A 113 -15.41 -2.21 -8.11
CA ARG A 113 -14.39 -2.04 -9.15
C ARG A 113 -14.96 -1.42 -10.42
N ASP A 114 -16.11 -1.90 -10.88
CA ASP A 114 -16.77 -1.38 -12.08
C ASP A 114 -17.15 0.10 -11.93
N VAL A 115 -17.63 0.49 -10.74
CA VAL A 115 -17.97 1.88 -10.43
C VAL A 115 -16.72 2.77 -10.51
N LEU A 116 -15.64 2.34 -9.84
CA LEU A 116 -14.36 3.06 -9.80
C LEU A 116 -13.69 3.15 -11.17
N LEU A 117 -13.70 2.07 -11.95
CA LEU A 117 -13.15 2.03 -13.31
C LEU A 117 -13.91 2.93 -14.27
N ARG A 118 -15.25 2.96 -14.20
CA ARG A 118 -16.07 3.85 -15.04
C ARG A 118 -15.74 5.31 -14.75
N LYS A 119 -15.54 5.66 -13.48
CA LYS A 119 -15.20 7.02 -13.07
C LYS A 119 -13.77 7.40 -13.41
N ASN A 120 -12.82 6.48 -13.28
CA ASN A 120 -11.40 6.72 -13.57
C ASN A 120 -10.97 6.24 -14.97
N ALA A 121 -11.89 6.15 -15.92
CA ALA A 121 -11.64 5.54 -17.23
C ALA A 121 -10.47 6.19 -17.99
N VAL A 122 -10.33 7.52 -17.88
CA VAL A 122 -9.26 8.28 -18.55
C VAL A 122 -7.88 7.88 -18.03
N ALA A 123 -7.71 7.84 -16.72
CA ALA A 123 -6.43 7.45 -16.11
C ALA A 123 -6.11 5.99 -16.39
N VAL A 124 -7.10 5.10 -16.28
CA VAL A 124 -6.95 3.66 -16.55
C VAL A 124 -6.49 3.43 -17.99
N ASN A 125 -7.06 4.12 -18.97
CA ASN A 125 -6.66 4.00 -20.37
C ASN A 125 -5.21 4.48 -20.60
N LYS A 126 -4.80 5.60 -19.97
CA LYS A 126 -3.41 6.07 -20.02
C LYS A 126 -2.45 5.05 -19.40
N VAL A 127 -2.79 4.49 -18.24
CA VAL A 127 -1.98 3.46 -17.56
C VAL A 127 -1.90 2.18 -18.41
N ARG A 128 -2.98 1.76 -19.06
CA ARG A 128 -2.98 0.61 -19.98
C ARG A 128 -2.03 0.82 -21.17
N ALA A 129 -2.04 2.01 -21.77
CA ALA A 129 -1.12 2.35 -22.85
C ALA A 129 0.35 2.32 -22.39
N LEU A 130 0.65 2.85 -21.19
CA LEU A 130 1.98 2.77 -20.60
C LEU A 130 2.41 1.34 -20.28
N LYS A 131 1.48 0.49 -19.81
CA LYS A 131 1.76 -0.94 -19.60
C LYS A 131 2.15 -1.63 -20.90
N GLN A 132 1.51 -1.28 -22.01
CA GLN A 132 1.85 -1.82 -23.32
C GLN A 132 3.25 -1.36 -23.76
N GLN A 133 3.56 -0.06 -23.63
CA GLN A 133 4.91 0.47 -23.92
C GLN A 133 6.00 -0.20 -23.07
N LYS A 134 5.69 -0.54 -21.82
CA LYS A 134 6.58 -1.29 -20.94
C LYS A 134 6.80 -2.72 -21.44
N LEU A 135 5.72 -3.41 -21.85
CA LEU A 135 5.82 -4.76 -22.41
C LEU A 135 6.59 -4.79 -23.72
N ASP A 136 6.46 -3.74 -24.53
CA ASP A 136 7.20 -3.53 -25.76
C ASP A 136 8.66 -3.08 -25.51
N LEU A 137 9.09 -3.02 -24.24
CA LEU A 137 10.43 -2.61 -23.78
C LEU A 137 10.85 -1.19 -24.22
N VAL A 138 9.87 -0.34 -24.54
CA VAL A 138 10.09 1.06 -24.95
C VAL A 138 10.41 1.94 -23.74
N ILE A 139 9.86 1.60 -22.58
CA ILE A 139 10.08 2.32 -21.32
C ILE A 139 10.58 1.38 -20.23
N THR A 140 11.41 1.91 -19.34
CA THR A 140 11.95 1.18 -18.18
C THR A 140 10.92 1.07 -17.05
N ASP A 141 11.17 0.16 -16.09
CA ASP A 141 10.34 -0.02 -14.89
C ASP A 141 10.19 1.28 -14.07
N ASP A 142 11.28 2.04 -13.95
CA ASP A 142 11.31 3.27 -13.16
C ASP A 142 10.55 4.41 -13.85
N GLU A 143 10.67 4.53 -15.18
CA GLU A 143 9.88 5.48 -15.97
C GLU A 143 8.40 5.15 -15.95
N PHE A 144 8.04 3.86 -16.00
CA PHE A 144 6.66 3.43 -15.88
C PHE A 144 6.08 3.83 -14.52
N LYS A 145 6.79 3.57 -13.42
CA LYS A 145 6.35 3.93 -12.06
C LYS A 145 6.13 5.44 -11.92
N LYS A 146 7.06 6.27 -12.39
CA LYS A 146 6.96 7.74 -12.37
C LYS A 146 5.75 8.26 -13.14
N LYS A 147 5.55 7.78 -14.38
CA LYS A 147 4.40 8.20 -15.19
C LYS A 147 3.08 7.76 -14.58
N VAL A 148 3.02 6.56 -13.97
CA VAL A 148 1.82 6.09 -13.27
C VAL A 148 1.52 6.93 -12.03
N SER A 149 2.53 7.31 -11.24
CA SER A 149 2.31 8.19 -10.08
C SER A 149 1.83 9.58 -10.49
N GLU A 150 2.38 10.16 -11.56
CA GLU A 150 1.92 11.43 -12.11
C GLU A 150 0.45 11.37 -12.57
N ILE A 151 0.06 10.27 -13.23
CA ILE A 151 -1.34 10.06 -13.64
C ILE A 151 -2.25 9.95 -12.43
N LYS A 152 -1.84 9.22 -11.39
CA LYS A 152 -2.62 9.03 -10.16
C LYS A 152 -2.83 10.33 -9.37
N SER A 153 -1.89 11.26 -9.46
CA SER A 153 -1.95 12.56 -8.77
C SER A 153 -2.59 13.67 -9.61
N ALA A 154 -2.89 13.41 -10.89
CA ALA A 154 -3.47 14.40 -11.80
C ALA A 154 -4.83 14.94 -11.33
N LYS A 155 -5.18 16.19 -11.69
CA LYS A 155 -6.43 16.83 -11.26
C LYS A 155 -7.70 16.12 -11.74
N ASP A 156 -7.60 15.38 -12.84
CA ASP A 156 -8.74 14.71 -13.47
C ASP A 156 -9.09 13.35 -12.81
N THR A 157 -8.27 12.86 -11.88
CA THR A 157 -8.57 11.61 -11.16
C THR A 157 -9.60 11.84 -10.07
N PRO A 158 -10.58 10.94 -9.88
CA PRO A 158 -11.56 11.06 -8.82
C PRO A 158 -10.89 10.98 -7.44
N THR A 159 -11.52 11.62 -6.46
CA THR A 159 -11.14 11.51 -5.04
C THR A 159 -12.12 10.59 -4.33
N VAL A 160 -11.62 9.57 -3.65
CA VAL A 160 -12.48 8.58 -2.97
C VAL A 160 -12.45 8.80 -1.46
N ILE A 161 -13.60 9.04 -0.86
CA ILE A 161 -13.73 9.15 0.59
C ILE A 161 -14.26 7.82 1.11
N ILE A 162 -13.53 7.18 2.01
CA ILE A 162 -13.88 5.91 2.61
C ILE A 162 -14.33 6.19 4.03
N LYS A 163 -15.60 5.91 4.34
CA LYS A 163 -16.16 6.01 5.68
C LYS A 163 -16.63 4.65 6.12
N ALA A 164 -16.14 4.17 7.25
CA ALA A 164 -16.54 2.90 7.83
C ALA A 164 -17.44 3.15 9.04
N THR A 165 -18.50 2.36 9.16
CA THR A 165 -19.26 2.26 10.42
C THR A 165 -18.50 1.42 11.44
N ASP A 166 -18.84 1.55 12.71
CA ASP A 166 -18.29 0.70 13.78
C ASP A 166 -18.52 -0.81 13.52
N ASP A 167 -19.60 -1.15 12.81
CA ASP A 167 -19.95 -2.53 12.44
C ASP A 167 -19.20 -3.06 11.19
N ALA A 168 -18.40 -2.23 10.52
CA ALA A 168 -17.68 -2.64 9.32
C ALA A 168 -16.45 -3.49 9.67
N SER A 169 -16.20 -4.55 8.92
CA SER A 169 -15.01 -5.39 9.13
C SER A 169 -13.75 -4.72 8.58
N TYR A 170 -12.61 -5.00 9.20
CA TYR A 170 -11.32 -4.57 8.69
C TYR A 170 -11.00 -5.17 7.31
N GLU A 171 -11.45 -6.40 7.06
CA GLU A 171 -11.34 -7.08 5.76
C GLU A 171 -11.98 -6.25 4.64
N ASN A 172 -13.18 -5.71 4.89
CA ASN A 172 -13.89 -4.87 3.92
C ASN A 172 -13.13 -3.58 3.58
N LEU A 173 -12.46 -2.98 4.58
CA LEU A 173 -11.62 -1.81 4.35
C LEU A 173 -10.41 -2.16 3.48
N VAL A 174 -9.74 -3.27 3.77
CA VAL A 174 -8.60 -3.75 2.99
C VAL A 174 -9.01 -4.04 1.55
N ASP A 175 -10.13 -4.74 1.34
CA ASP A 175 -10.67 -5.03 0.02
C ASP A 175 -10.91 -3.74 -0.79
N VAL A 176 -11.51 -2.72 -0.16
CA VAL A 176 -11.72 -1.42 -0.82
C VAL A 176 -10.39 -0.73 -1.17
N LEU A 177 -9.37 -0.82 -0.31
CA LEU A 177 -8.04 -0.26 -0.57
C LEU A 177 -7.33 -0.99 -1.72
N ASP A 178 -7.45 -2.31 -1.80
CA ASP A 178 -6.93 -3.10 -2.91
C ASP A 178 -7.62 -2.68 -4.22
N GLU A 179 -8.94 -2.44 -4.19
CA GLU A 179 -9.68 -1.93 -5.34
C GLU A 179 -9.24 -0.53 -5.78
N MET A 180 -8.84 0.35 -4.85
CA MET A 180 -8.25 1.65 -5.20
C MET A 180 -6.95 1.47 -6.00
N GLN A 181 -6.09 0.54 -5.59
CA GLN A 181 -4.83 0.28 -6.28
C GLN A 181 -5.08 -0.28 -7.68
N ILE A 182 -6.01 -1.23 -7.81
CA ILE A 182 -6.37 -1.88 -9.09
C ILE A 182 -6.95 -0.84 -10.07
N CYS A 183 -7.79 0.06 -9.58
CA CYS A 183 -8.45 1.10 -10.37
C CYS A 183 -7.54 2.32 -10.65
N ASN A 184 -6.28 2.30 -10.20
CA ASN A 184 -5.32 3.40 -10.30
C ASN A 184 -5.83 4.72 -9.72
N ILE A 185 -6.50 4.65 -8.57
CA ILE A 185 -6.95 5.82 -7.83
C ILE A 185 -5.87 6.14 -6.80
N GLY A 186 -5.28 7.34 -6.89
CA GLY A 186 -4.23 7.81 -5.96
C GLY A 186 -4.74 8.72 -4.85
N LYS A 187 -5.96 9.25 -4.99
CA LYS A 187 -6.55 10.23 -4.08
C LYS A 187 -7.65 9.56 -3.29
N TYR A 188 -7.35 9.18 -2.05
CA TYR A 188 -8.36 8.69 -1.15
C TYR A 188 -8.14 9.19 0.28
N VAL A 189 -9.22 9.27 1.05
CA VAL A 189 -9.24 9.74 2.43
C VAL A 189 -10.08 8.77 3.25
N ILE A 190 -9.55 8.29 4.38
CA ILE A 190 -10.30 7.47 5.34
C ILE A 190 -10.70 8.38 6.49
N THR A 191 -11.99 8.47 6.77
CA THR A 191 -12.56 9.31 7.83
C THR A 191 -13.71 8.61 8.52
N ASP A 192 -14.01 9.02 9.74
CA ASP A 192 -15.17 8.53 10.47
C ASP A 192 -16.48 8.89 9.76
N ILE A 193 -17.51 8.08 10.00
CA ILE A 193 -18.83 8.31 9.43
C ILE A 193 -19.51 9.53 10.08
N ALA A 194 -20.19 10.34 9.27
CA ALA A 194 -20.98 11.45 9.79
C ALA A 194 -22.41 10.98 10.14
N GLU A 195 -23.03 11.61 11.12
CA GLU A 195 -24.41 11.29 11.56
C GLU A 195 -25.42 11.33 10.40
N GLY A 196 -25.24 12.23 9.44
CA GLY A 196 -26.08 12.30 8.25
C GLY A 196 -25.92 11.09 7.31
N ASP A 197 -24.70 10.57 7.15
CA ASP A 197 -24.43 9.40 6.32
C ASP A 197 -25.03 8.13 6.96
N GLU A 198 -24.98 8.02 8.29
CA GLU A 198 -25.70 6.96 9.01
C GLU A 198 -27.21 7.04 8.79
N PHE A 199 -27.78 8.24 8.87
CA PHE A 199 -29.20 8.45 8.60
C PHE A 199 -29.56 8.00 7.18
N LEU A 200 -28.72 8.32 6.19
CA LEU A 200 -28.94 7.94 4.80
C LEU A 200 -28.93 6.41 4.62
N MET A 201 -27.99 5.70 5.24
CA MET A 201 -27.95 4.23 5.20
C MET A 201 -29.16 3.61 5.89
N LYS A 202 -29.52 4.09 7.09
CA LYS A 202 -30.70 3.63 7.83
C LYS A 202 -31.98 3.89 7.01
N ASN A 203 -32.10 5.05 6.37
CA ASN A 203 -33.22 5.39 5.50
C ASN A 203 -33.29 4.52 4.24
N PHE A 204 -32.15 4.13 3.69
CA PHE A 204 -32.05 3.20 2.57
C PHE A 204 -32.55 1.79 2.96
N ASP A 205 -32.14 1.27 4.12
CA ASP A 205 -32.58 -0.04 4.62
C ASP A 205 -34.11 -0.09 4.81
N VAL A 206 -34.74 1.01 5.23
CA VAL A 206 -36.21 1.13 5.37
C VAL A 206 -36.91 1.67 4.12
N LYS A 207 -36.24 1.73 2.96
CA LYS A 207 -36.79 2.18 1.67
C LYS A 207 -37.50 3.55 1.73
N GLY A 208 -36.97 4.50 2.49
CA GLY A 208 -37.46 5.89 2.52
C GLY A 208 -38.57 6.18 3.54
N GLU A 209 -38.86 5.29 4.49
CA GLU A 209 -39.87 5.56 5.53
C GLU A 209 -39.45 6.67 6.52
N LEU A 210 -38.14 6.83 6.77
CA LEU A 210 -37.64 7.83 7.73
C LEU A 210 -37.73 9.25 7.16
N SER A 211 -37.43 9.45 5.86
CA SER A 211 -37.58 10.77 5.23
C SER A 211 -39.05 11.21 5.10
N LYS A 212 -40.00 10.27 5.02
CA LYS A 212 -41.44 10.58 5.05
C LYS A 212 -41.92 11.06 6.41
N LYS A 213 -41.42 10.47 7.51
CA LYS A 213 -41.79 10.85 8.89
C LYS A 213 -41.26 12.20 9.35
N ILE A 214 -40.20 12.71 8.72
CA ILE A 214 -39.62 14.04 9.03
C ILE A 214 -40.31 15.15 8.21
N ALA A 215 -41.00 14.77 7.13
CA ALA A 215 -41.72 15.71 6.27
C ALA A 215 -43.17 15.99 6.72
N GLU A 216 -43.69 15.23 7.70
CA GLU A 216 -44.93 15.51 8.45
C GLU A 216 -44.62 16.32 9.73
#